data_AF-A0A415VCC9-F1
#
_entry.id   AF-A0A415VCC9-F1
#
_cell.length_a   1.000
_cell.length_b   1.000
_cell.length_c   1.000
_cell.angle_alpha   90.00
_cell.angle_beta   90.00
_cell.angle_gamma   90.00
#
_symmetry.space_group_name_H-M   'P 1'
#
loop_
_entity.id
_entity.type
_entity.pdbx_description
1 polymer ?
#
loop_
_entity_poly.entity_id
_entity_poly.type
_entity_poly.pdbx_seq_one_letter_code
_entity_poly.pdbx_strand_id
1 'polypeptide(L)'
;MCIDKSYFLKARELFKEYGYTELNTQYDDCLAFLLDGMYPCVELISSESGEKHAESLKKDYKEMDYAVKIFSNSSIDELEKYLFNGFFKVKAANRRISRMYEEYTSSVMKPYGKQGSDYEYIDVSYTVEHGMEKTESKTGGIVDSIYDNP
;
A
#
# COMPACT_ATOMS: atom_id res chain seq x y z
N MET A 1 7.06 -23.01 -7.44
CA MET A 1 8.39 -22.47 -7.08
C MET A 1 8.52 -22.69 -5.58
N CYS A 2 9.47 -23.52 -5.12
CA CYS A 2 9.50 -23.91 -3.70
C CYS A 2 9.91 -22.72 -2.84
N ILE A 3 9.00 -22.28 -1.97
CA ILE A 3 9.24 -21.26 -0.94
C ILE A 3 10.40 -21.75 -0.05
N ASP A 4 11.49 -20.99 -0.01
CA ASP A 4 12.70 -21.34 0.75
C ASP A 4 12.66 -20.80 2.20
N LYS A 5 13.59 -21.24 3.05
CA LYS A 5 13.70 -20.75 4.44
C LYS A 5 13.95 -19.23 4.53
N SER A 6 14.55 -18.63 3.51
CA SER A 6 14.80 -17.19 3.44
C SER A 6 13.51 -16.39 3.22
N TYR A 7 12.50 -16.95 2.54
CA TYR A 7 11.17 -16.34 2.43
C TYR A 7 10.55 -16.14 3.81
N PHE A 8 10.50 -17.18 4.64
CA PHE A 8 9.90 -17.07 5.98
C PHE A 8 10.65 -16.10 6.90
N LEU A 9 11.97 -15.98 6.75
CA LEU A 9 12.75 -14.96 7.47
C LEU A 9 12.35 -13.54 7.05
N LYS A 10 12.30 -13.26 5.75
CA LYS A 10 11.88 -11.95 5.23
C LYS A 10 10.43 -11.63 5.57
N ALA A 11 9.54 -12.63 5.52
CA ALA A 11 8.16 -12.45 5.93
C ALA A 11 8.05 -12.00 7.39
N ARG A 12 8.82 -12.61 8.32
CA ARG A 12 8.85 -12.18 9.72
C ARG A 12 9.31 -10.75 9.89
N GLU A 13 10.40 -10.37 9.21
CA GLU A 13 10.92 -8.99 9.24
C GLU A 13 9.85 -8.00 8.77
N LEU A 14 9.20 -8.30 7.64
CA LEU A 14 8.16 -7.47 7.06
C LEU A 14 6.96 -7.33 7.99
N PHE A 15 6.39 -8.44 8.48
CA PHE A 15 5.24 -8.38 9.39
C PHE A 15 5.56 -7.58 10.67
N LYS A 16 6.79 -7.68 11.17
CA LYS A 16 7.26 -6.89 12.31
C LYS A 16 7.29 -5.38 11.99
N GLU A 17 7.72 -4.98 10.80
CA GLU A 17 7.71 -3.56 10.37
C GLU A 17 6.28 -3.00 10.30
N TYR A 18 5.31 -3.83 9.91
CA TYR A 18 3.88 -3.48 9.91
C TYR A 18 3.21 -3.59 11.30
N GLY A 19 3.99 -3.89 12.36
CA GLY A 19 3.51 -3.90 13.74
C GLY A 19 2.76 -5.16 14.17
N TYR A 20 2.88 -6.26 13.42
CA TYR A 20 2.30 -7.55 13.81
C TYR A 20 3.18 -8.26 14.84
N THR A 21 2.53 -9.11 15.65
CA THR A 21 3.19 -10.01 16.59
C THR A 21 3.13 -11.45 16.06
N GLU A 22 4.27 -12.14 15.97
CA GLU A 22 4.30 -13.56 15.59
C GLU A 22 3.68 -14.41 16.71
N LEU A 23 2.77 -15.30 16.33
CA LEU A 23 2.18 -16.30 17.21
C LEU A 23 2.92 -17.62 17.04
N ASN A 24 3.16 -18.32 18.15
CA ASN A 24 3.75 -19.65 18.09
C ASN A 24 2.76 -20.64 17.45
N THR A 25 3.18 -21.29 16.37
CA THR A 25 2.44 -22.37 15.72
C THR A 25 3.14 -23.70 15.97
N GLN A 26 2.40 -24.80 15.86
CA GLN A 26 2.95 -26.16 15.92
C GLN A 26 3.55 -26.63 14.58
N TYR A 27 3.63 -25.75 13.58
CA TYR A 27 3.97 -26.09 12.20
C TYR A 27 5.09 -25.19 11.68
N ASP A 28 6.18 -25.79 11.19
CA ASP A 28 7.33 -25.04 10.65
C ASP A 28 7.06 -24.45 9.24
N ASP A 29 6.04 -24.94 8.55
CA ASP A 29 5.68 -24.56 7.18
C ASP A 29 4.53 -23.53 7.11
N CYS A 30 4.09 -23.04 8.27
CA CYS A 30 3.02 -22.07 8.41
C CYS A 30 3.30 -21.11 9.58
N LEU A 31 3.38 -19.81 9.27
CA LEU A 31 3.53 -18.75 10.26
C LEU A 31 2.18 -18.10 10.54
N ALA A 32 1.98 -17.66 11.78
CA ALA A 32 0.81 -16.91 12.19
C ALA A 32 1.21 -15.57 12.77
N PHE A 33 0.55 -14.49 12.34
CA PHE A 33 0.82 -13.13 12.78
C PHE A 33 -0.46 -12.47 13.27
N LEU A 34 -0.44 -11.88 14.45
CA LEU A 34 -1.54 -11.14 15.03
C LEU A 34 -1.32 -9.64 14.87
N LEU A 35 -2.32 -8.96 14.30
CA LEU A 35 -2.46 -7.51 14.43
C LEU A 35 -3.45 -7.21 15.55
N ASP A 36 -2.93 -6.69 16.66
CA ASP A 36 -3.73 -6.35 17.83
C ASP A 36 -4.50 -5.03 17.62
N GLY A 37 -5.71 -4.95 18.15
CA GLY A 37 -6.63 -3.83 17.97
C GLY A 37 -8.06 -4.16 18.41
N MET A 38 -9.01 -3.26 18.13
CA MET A 38 -10.43 -3.46 18.48
C MET A 38 -11.05 -4.72 17.85
N TYR A 39 -10.50 -5.19 16.73
CA TYR A 39 -10.89 -6.41 16.04
C TYR A 39 -9.62 -7.16 15.64
N PRO A 40 -9.16 -8.11 16.48
CA PRO A 40 -7.90 -8.78 16.25
C PRO A 40 -7.98 -9.65 14.99
N CYS A 41 -6.95 -9.53 14.15
CA CYS A 41 -6.85 -10.29 12.89
C CYS A 41 -5.59 -11.15 12.93
N VAL A 42 -5.77 -12.45 12.69
CA VAL A 42 -4.69 -13.40 12.51
C VAL A 42 -4.44 -13.61 11.01
N GLU A 43 -3.21 -13.37 10.59
CA GLU A 43 -2.75 -13.58 9.23
C GLU A 43 -1.81 -14.79 9.18
N LEU A 44 -2.19 -15.77 8.36
CA LEU A 44 -1.47 -17.02 8.20
C LEU A 44 -0.68 -16.97 6.90
N ILE A 45 0.62 -17.22 6.98
CA ILE A 45 1.53 -17.32 5.84
C ILE A 45 1.95 -18.76 5.69
N SER A 46 1.54 -19.40 4.60
CA SER A 46 1.86 -20.80 4.33
C SER A 46 2.52 -20.99 2.98
N SER A 47 3.42 -21.97 2.92
CA SER A 47 3.88 -22.50 1.64
C SER A 47 2.81 -23.36 0.96
N GLU A 48 2.99 -23.70 -0.33
CA GLU A 48 2.08 -24.62 -1.05
C GLU A 48 1.91 -25.97 -0.32
N SER A 49 2.96 -26.47 0.33
CA SER A 49 2.91 -27.71 1.14
C SER A 49 2.17 -27.55 2.48
N GLY A 50 2.07 -26.31 2.99
CA GLY A 50 1.48 -25.99 4.29
C GLY A 50 -0.01 -25.63 4.24
N GLU A 51 -0.67 -25.72 3.09
CA GLU A 51 -2.08 -25.32 2.92
C GLU A 51 -3.01 -26.04 3.91
N LYS A 52 -2.81 -27.35 4.13
CA LYS A 52 -3.60 -28.13 5.09
C LYS A 52 -3.40 -27.66 6.54
N HIS A 53 -2.17 -27.30 6.89
CA HIS A 53 -1.85 -26.77 8.22
C HIS A 53 -2.45 -25.37 8.41
N ALA A 54 -2.40 -24.52 7.38
CA ALA A 54 -3.01 -23.20 7.39
C ALA A 54 -4.54 -23.26 7.57
N GLU A 55 -5.22 -24.17 6.85
CA GLU A 55 -6.67 -24.35 7.03
C GLU A 55 -7.02 -24.93 8.41
N SER A 56 -6.19 -25.81 8.99
CA SER A 56 -6.35 -26.25 10.38
C SER A 56 -6.26 -25.08 11.36
N LEU A 57 -5.17 -24.30 11.29
CA LEU A 57 -4.97 -23.13 12.16
C LEU A 57 -6.09 -22.10 11.99
N LYS A 58 -6.57 -21.90 10.75
CA LYS A 58 -7.69 -21.00 10.49
C LYS A 58 -8.96 -21.43 11.18
N LYS A 59 -9.23 -22.74 11.27
CA LYS A 59 -10.36 -23.25 12.05
C LYS A 59 -10.14 -22.97 13.53
N ASP A 60 -8.97 -23.29 14.06
CA ASP A 60 -8.64 -23.11 15.48
C ASP A 60 -8.78 -21.65 15.92
N TYR A 61 -8.20 -20.71 15.16
CA TYR A 61 -8.30 -19.28 15.47
C TYR A 61 -9.71 -18.71 15.29
N LYS A 62 -10.50 -19.23 14.33
CA LYS A 62 -11.92 -18.84 14.20
C LYS A 62 -12.76 -19.30 15.38
N GLU A 63 -12.48 -20.48 15.93
CA GLU A 63 -13.16 -20.96 17.15
C GLU A 63 -12.84 -20.09 18.37
N MET A 64 -11.70 -19.39 18.34
CA MET A 64 -11.29 -18.38 19.33
C MET A 64 -11.77 -16.95 19.00
N ASP A 65 -12.72 -16.80 18.07
CA ASP A 65 -13.33 -15.54 17.63
C ASP A 65 -12.37 -14.54 16.94
N TYR A 66 -11.24 -15.03 16.40
CA TYR A 66 -10.38 -14.20 15.57
C TYR A 66 -10.88 -14.12 14.13
N ALA A 67 -10.73 -12.94 13.52
CA ALA A 67 -10.76 -12.83 12.07
C ALA A 67 -9.48 -13.47 11.50
N VAL A 68 -9.61 -14.38 10.53
CA VAL A 68 -8.44 -15.08 9.97
C VAL A 68 -8.36 -14.89 8.46
N LYS A 69 -7.15 -14.57 7.98
CA LYS A 69 -6.80 -14.57 6.56
C LYS A 69 -5.63 -15.49 6.29
N ILE A 70 -5.67 -16.21 5.18
CA ILE A 70 -4.56 -17.00 4.68
C ILE A 70 -3.99 -16.27 3.46
N PHE A 71 -2.68 -16.07 3.46
CA PHE A 71 -1.95 -15.58 2.31
C PHE A 71 -1.06 -16.70 1.77
N SER A 72 -1.50 -17.26 0.66
CA SER A 72 -0.84 -18.35 -0.06
C SER A 72 -0.33 -17.81 -1.40
N ASN A 73 0.83 -17.15 -1.40
CA ASN A 73 1.47 -16.67 -2.63
C ASN A 73 2.99 -16.88 -2.57
N SER A 74 3.64 -16.72 -3.72
CA SER A 74 4.96 -17.30 -3.99
C SER A 74 6.15 -16.34 -3.87
N SER A 75 5.92 -15.03 -3.70
CA SER A 75 7.01 -14.05 -3.61
C SER A 75 6.86 -13.04 -2.46
N ILE A 76 8.00 -12.52 -1.96
CA ILE A 76 8.02 -11.48 -0.92
C ILE A 76 7.44 -10.17 -1.44
N ASP A 77 7.68 -9.81 -2.70
CA ASP A 77 7.16 -8.57 -3.29
C ASP A 77 5.62 -8.54 -3.32
N GLU A 78 4.99 -9.69 -3.55
CA GLU A 78 3.52 -9.82 -3.48
C GLU A 78 3.01 -9.70 -2.04
N LEU A 79 3.75 -10.27 -1.08
CA LEU A 79 3.42 -10.16 0.34
C LEU A 79 3.49 -8.70 0.81
N GLU A 80 4.54 -7.98 0.43
CA GLU A 80 4.69 -6.55 0.73
C GLU A 80 3.57 -5.72 0.11
N LYS A 81 3.28 -5.93 -1.18
CA LYS A 81 2.14 -5.24 -1.83
C LYS A 81 0.83 -5.52 -1.11
N TYR A 82 0.61 -6.74 -0.65
CA TYR A 82 -0.59 -7.10 0.09
C TYR A 82 -0.67 -6.36 1.43
N LEU A 83 0.40 -6.38 2.24
CA LEU A 83 0.47 -5.68 3.51
C LEU A 83 0.31 -4.16 3.33
N PHE A 84 1.03 -3.57 2.37
CA PHE A 84 0.94 -2.15 2.05
C PHE A 84 -0.49 -1.74 1.69
N ASN A 85 -1.14 -2.49 0.80
CA ASN A 85 -2.51 -2.20 0.38
C ASN A 85 -3.52 -2.36 1.53
N GLY A 86 -3.32 -3.34 2.40
CA GLY A 86 -4.15 -3.58 3.58
C GLY A 86 -4.02 -2.46 4.62
N PHE A 87 -2.78 -2.09 4.94
CA PHE A 87 -2.45 -1.08 5.94
C PHE A 87 -2.90 0.32 5.51
N PHE A 88 -2.46 0.77 4.32
CA PHE A 88 -2.76 2.12 3.83
C PHE A 88 -4.14 2.25 3.17
N LYS A 89 -4.86 1.14 2.98
CA LYS A 89 -6.16 1.10 2.29
C LYS A 89 -6.12 1.87 0.96
N VAL A 90 -5.08 1.62 0.18
CA VAL A 90 -4.69 2.40 -1.02
C VAL A 90 -5.87 2.66 -1.96
N LYS A 91 -6.70 1.66 -2.25
CA LYS A 91 -7.90 1.82 -3.11
C LYS A 91 -8.89 2.85 -2.55
N ALA A 92 -9.14 2.83 -1.25
CA ALA A 92 -10.04 3.78 -0.60
C ALA A 92 -9.43 5.18 -0.56
N ALA A 93 -8.12 5.29 -0.27
CA ALA A 93 -7.39 6.54 -0.31
C ALA A 93 -7.43 7.18 -1.71
N ASN A 94 -7.09 6.41 -2.75
CA ASN A 94 -7.13 6.86 -4.15
C ASN A 94 -8.54 7.33 -4.54
N ARG A 95 -9.58 6.56 -4.22
CA ARG A 95 -10.97 6.95 -4.51
C ARG A 95 -11.35 8.26 -3.81
N ARG A 96 -10.93 8.45 -2.55
CA ARG A 96 -11.17 9.68 -1.80
C ARG A 96 -10.45 10.87 -2.44
N ILE A 97 -9.19 10.70 -2.84
CA ILE A 97 -8.39 11.74 -3.49
C ILE A 97 -9.02 12.14 -4.82
N SER A 98 -9.39 11.17 -5.67
CA SER A 98 -10.08 11.46 -6.94
C SER A 98 -11.38 12.22 -6.73
N ARG A 99 -12.20 11.79 -5.76
CA ARG A 99 -13.45 12.49 -5.45
C ARG A 99 -13.21 13.92 -4.96
N MET A 100 -12.23 14.13 -4.08
CA MET A 100 -11.87 15.47 -3.62
C MET A 100 -11.42 16.37 -4.77
N TYR A 101 -10.65 15.82 -5.71
CA TYR A 101 -10.24 16.55 -6.91
C TYR A 101 -11.44 16.94 -7.78
N GLU A 102 -12.34 16.00 -8.08
CA GLU A 102 -13.56 16.25 -8.86
C GLU A 102 -14.48 17.28 -8.19
N GLU A 103 -14.67 17.19 -6.87
CA GLU A 103 -15.46 18.15 -6.08
C GLU A 103 -14.84 19.55 -6.16
N TYR A 104 -13.52 19.63 -6.01
CA TYR A 104 -12.77 20.89 -6.10
C TYR A 104 -12.87 21.53 -7.48
N THR A 105 -12.51 20.80 -8.55
CA THR A 105 -12.50 21.35 -9.91
C THR A 105 -13.90 21.76 -10.35
N SER A 106 -14.93 20.98 -10.00
CA SER A 106 -16.33 21.33 -10.24
C SER A 106 -16.74 22.60 -9.50
N SER A 107 -16.33 22.77 -8.24
CA SER A 107 -16.61 23.98 -7.47
C SER A 107 -15.95 25.22 -8.07
N VAL A 108 -14.72 25.09 -8.57
CA VAL A 108 -13.98 26.20 -9.20
C VAL A 108 -14.59 26.57 -10.56
N MET A 109 -15.01 25.58 -11.36
CA MET A 109 -15.52 25.81 -12.72
C MET A 109 -16.99 26.21 -12.79
N LYS A 110 -17.78 25.86 -11.78
CA LYS A 110 -19.22 26.16 -11.73
C LYS A 110 -19.58 27.65 -11.92
N PRO A 111 -18.89 28.64 -11.30
CA PRO A 111 -19.15 30.06 -11.54
C PRO A 111 -18.94 30.49 -13.00
N TYR A 112 -18.12 29.76 -13.75
CA TYR A 112 -17.80 30.03 -15.15
C TYR A 112 -18.72 29.28 -16.14
N GLY A 113 -19.70 28.52 -15.64
CA GLY A 113 -20.58 27.69 -16.47
C GLY A 113 -19.85 26.53 -17.17
N LYS A 114 -18.65 26.16 -16.68
CA LYS A 114 -17.80 25.10 -17.22
C LYS A 114 -17.89 23.82 -16.40
N GLN A 115 -17.46 22.71 -16.97
CA GLN A 115 -17.35 21.44 -16.25
C GLN A 115 -16.02 21.36 -15.48
N GLY A 116 -15.98 20.56 -14.41
CA GLY A 116 -14.73 20.34 -13.67
C GLY A 116 -13.61 19.72 -14.52
N SER A 117 -13.97 19.00 -15.59
CA SER A 117 -13.02 18.48 -16.58
C SER A 117 -12.31 19.56 -17.39
N ASP A 118 -12.88 20.77 -17.45
CA ASP A 118 -12.27 21.91 -18.14
C ASP A 118 -11.23 22.63 -17.25
N TYR A 119 -11.04 22.14 -16.01
CA TYR A 119 -10.00 22.63 -15.12
C TYR A 119 -8.63 22.10 -15.53
N GLU A 120 -7.76 23.03 -15.88
CA GLU A 120 -6.37 22.80 -16.22
C GLU A 120 -5.51 23.85 -15.52
N TYR A 121 -4.30 23.46 -15.11
CA TYR A 121 -3.31 24.42 -14.64
C TYR A 121 -2.85 25.29 -15.81
N ILE A 122 -2.78 26.60 -15.58
CA ILE A 122 -2.24 27.51 -16.59
C ILE A 122 -0.75 27.24 -16.69
N ASP A 123 -0.29 26.85 -17.87
CA ASP A 123 1.12 26.79 -18.17
C ASP A 123 1.68 28.21 -18.23
N VAL A 124 2.52 28.55 -17.25
CA VAL A 124 3.13 29.86 -17.11
C VAL A 124 4.64 29.72 -17.19
N SER A 125 5.28 30.62 -17.93
CA SER A 125 6.73 30.68 -17.98
C SER A 125 7.29 30.99 -16.58
N TYR A 126 8.27 30.20 -16.14
CA TYR A 126 8.99 30.41 -14.88
C TYR A 126 10.50 30.39 -15.10
N THR A 127 11.20 30.96 -14.13
CA THR A 127 12.67 30.98 -14.06
C THR A 127 13.12 30.09 -12.91
N VAL A 128 14.13 29.24 -13.15
CA VAL A 128 14.78 28.45 -12.10
C VAL A 128 16.10 29.11 -11.75
N GLU A 129 16.28 29.44 -10.47
CA GLU A 129 17.53 30.01 -9.96
C GLU A 129 18.25 28.96 -9.10
N HIS A 130 19.52 28.68 -9.43
CA HIS A 130 20.41 27.89 -8.59
C HIS A 130 21.58 28.78 -8.17
N GLY A 131 21.85 28.88 -6.87
CA GLY A 131 23.01 29.63 -6.38
C GLY A 131 22.98 31.15 -6.68
N MET A 132 21.79 31.74 -6.85
CA MET A 132 21.58 33.14 -7.28
C MET A 132 22.00 33.46 -8.73
N GLU A 133 22.31 32.45 -9.55
CA GLU A 133 22.47 32.63 -11.00
C GLU A 133 21.13 32.36 -11.70
N LYS A 134 20.72 33.29 -12.57
CA LYS A 134 19.51 33.14 -13.39
C LYS A 134 19.77 32.18 -14.55
N THR A 135 19.01 31.09 -14.60
CA THR A 135 18.99 30.19 -15.75
C THR A 135 17.86 30.57 -16.72
N GLU A 136 17.95 30.15 -17.98
CA GLU A 136 16.95 30.45 -19.02
C GLU A 136 15.53 30.00 -18.63
N SER A 137 14.53 30.75 -19.13
CA SER A 137 13.11 30.47 -18.89
C SER A 137 12.73 29.11 -19.49
N LYS A 138 12.20 28.20 -18.66
CA LYS A 138 11.71 26.89 -19.14
C LYS A 138 10.24 27.01 -19.56
N THR A 139 9.86 26.23 -20.58
CA THR A 139 8.50 26.13 -21.14
C THR A 139 7.84 24.78 -20.88
N GLY A 140 8.43 23.91 -20.05
CA GLY A 140 7.79 22.68 -19.56
C GLY A 140 7.12 22.93 -18.22
N GLY A 141 6.14 22.12 -17.80
CA GLY A 141 5.38 22.36 -16.57
C GLY A 141 6.27 22.57 -15.34
N ILE A 142 5.92 23.55 -14.49
CA ILE A 142 6.71 23.87 -13.28
C ILE A 142 6.89 22.66 -12.36
N VAL A 143 5.91 21.76 -12.38
CA VAL A 143 5.90 20.52 -11.62
C VAL A 143 6.98 19.56 -12.11
N ASP A 144 7.16 19.44 -13.43
CA ASP A 144 8.15 18.54 -14.02
C ASP A 144 9.58 18.96 -13.62
N SER A 145 9.86 20.26 -13.63
CA SER A 145 11.16 20.80 -13.20
C SER A 145 11.46 20.59 -11.71
N ILE A 146 10.46 20.39 -10.85
CA ILE A 146 10.69 20.08 -9.42
C ILE A 146 11.12 18.63 -9.23
N TYR A 147 10.55 17.70 -10.01
CA TYR A 147 10.85 16.28 -9.90
C TYR A 147 12.12 15.86 -10.65
N ASP A 148 12.52 16.62 -11.68
CA ASP A 148 13.74 16.39 -12.47
C ASP A 148 15.04 16.90 -11.83
N ASN A 149 15.03 17.24 -10.55
CA ASN A 149 16.23 17.75 -9.88
C ASN A 149 17.23 16.61 -9.60
N PRO A 150 18.47 16.62 -10.15
CA PRO A 150 19.50 15.64 -9.85
C PRO A 150 20.04 15.76 -8.41
#